data_AF-A0A7X8SV99-F1
#
_entry.id   AF-A0A7X8SV99-F1
#
_cell.length_a   1.000
_cell.length_b   1.000
_cell.length_c   1.000
_cell.angle_alpha   90.00
_cell.angle_beta   90.00
_cell.angle_gamma   90.00
#
_symmetry.space_group_name_H-M   'P 1'
#
loop_
_entity.id
_entity.type
_entity.pdbx_description
1 polymer ?
#
loop_
_entity_poly.entity_id
_entity_poly.type
_entity_poly.pdbx_seq_one_letter_code
_entity_poly.pdbx_strand_id
1 'polypeptide(L)' 'MPTHDANIRVLSQAVQAWYRYYDVEPDETASHALCLAAIEFYNDGYRTLDDLSTVLIGTYVGKWSTRVNAPTSISVH' A
#
# COMPACT_ATOMS: atom_id res chain seq x y z
N MET A 1 -25.80 6.36 1.59
CA MET A 1 -24.66 6.29 0.65
C MET A 1 -23.46 6.92 1.35
N PRO A 2 -22.35 6.20 1.56
CA PRO A 2 -21.15 6.81 2.11
C PRO A 2 -20.69 7.94 1.18
N THR A 3 -20.54 9.14 1.74
CA THR A 3 -20.07 10.33 1.02
C THR A 3 -18.63 10.12 0.58
N HIS A 4 -18.27 10.70 -0.56
CA HIS A 4 -16.92 10.63 -1.13
C HIS A 4 -15.84 10.94 -0.07
N ASP A 5 -16.12 11.89 0.81
CA ASP A 5 -15.28 12.30 1.94
C ASP A 5 -14.96 11.17 2.93
N ALA A 6 -15.93 10.29 3.21
CA ALA A 6 -15.72 9.15 4.10
C ALA A 6 -14.77 8.13 3.47
N ASN A 7 -14.89 7.90 2.16
CA ASN A 7 -14.00 7.01 1.42
C ASN A 7 -12.58 7.58 1.38
N ILE A 8 -12.43 8.87 1.07
CA ILE A 8 -11.13 9.56 1.06
C ILE A 8 -10.46 9.50 2.44
N ARG A 9 -11.24 9.63 3.53
CA ARG A 9 -10.72 9.48 4.90
C ARG A 9 -10.17 8.08 5.16
N VAL A 10 -10.93 7.04 4.81
CA VAL A 10 -10.49 5.65 4.99
C VAL A 10 -9.22 5.37 4.19
N LEU A 11 -9.16 5.80 2.92
CA LEU A 11 -7.97 5.65 2.06
C LEU A 11 -6.76 6.36 2.66
N SER A 12 -6.92 7.63 3.06
CA SER A 12 -5.84 8.44 3.64
C SER A 12 -5.35 7.88 4.98
N GLN A 13 -6.24 7.33 5.80
CA GLN A 13 -5.88 6.67 7.05
C GLN A 13 -5.13 5.36 6.81
N ALA A 14 -5.50 4.59 5.79
CA ALA A 14 -4.83 3.34 5.45
C ALA A 14 -3.38 3.59 5.00
N VAL A 15 -3.18 4.61 4.16
CA VAL A 15 -1.84 5.04 3.72
C VAL A 15 -1.00 5.53 4.92
N GLN A 16 -1.58 6.29 5.85
CA GLN A 16 -0.87 6.71 7.07
C GLN A 16 -0.53 5.55 8.00
N ALA A 17 -1.43 4.56 8.15
CA ALA A 17 -1.17 3.37 8.93
C ALA A 17 0.01 2.57 8.35
N TRP A 18 0.08 2.48 7.02
CA TRP A 18 1.21 1.88 6.32
C TRP A 18 2.54 2.58 6.62
N TYR A 19 2.58 3.92 6.51
CA TYR A 19 3.80 4.69 6.83
C TYR A 19 4.22 4.51 8.29
N ARG A 20 3.26 4.50 9.20
CA ARG A 20 3.50 4.30 10.64
C ARG A 20 3.99 2.90 10.95
N TYR A 21 3.51 1.88 10.22
CA TYR A 21 3.94 0.50 10.40
C TYR A 21 5.40 0.29 9.99
N TYR A 22 5.81 0.89 8.87
CA TYR A 22 7.18 0.77 8.35
C TYR A 22 8.16 1.85 8.85
N ASP A 23 7.68 2.82 9.64
CA ASP A 23 8.43 3.98 10.13
C ASP A 23 9.23 4.67 9.00
N VAL A 24 8.57 4.89 7.86
CA VAL A 24 9.17 5.52 6.67
C VAL A 24 8.72 6.96 6.55
N GLU A 25 9.64 7.81 6.12
CA GLU A 25 9.30 9.18 5.76
C GLU A 25 8.29 9.21 4.60
N PRO A 26 7.27 10.10 4.67
CA PRO A 26 6.31 10.26 3.59
C PRO A 26 7.01 10.75 2.34
N ASP A 27 6.88 9.98 1.26
CA ASP A 27 7.40 10.30 -0.06
C ASP A 27 6.24 10.51 -1.03
N GLU A 28 6.31 11.50 -1.92
CA GLU A 28 5.22 11.79 -2.85
C GLU A 28 4.95 10.62 -3.80
N THR A 29 5.99 9.92 -4.25
CA THR A 29 5.87 8.77 -5.16
C THR A 29 5.22 7.59 -4.45
N ALA A 30 5.68 7.26 -3.24
CA ALA A 30 5.08 6.21 -2.42
C ALA A 30 3.63 6.54 -2.04
N SER A 31 3.35 7.80 -1.70
CA SER A 31 2.00 8.25 -1.37
C SER A 31 1.05 8.11 -2.55
N HIS A 32 1.50 8.47 -3.76
CA HIS A 32 0.70 8.29 -4.98
C HIS A 32 0.41 6.81 -5.24
N ALA A 33 1.44 5.95 -5.19
CA ALA A 33 1.28 4.51 -5.43
C ALA A 33 0.34 3.84 -4.41
N LEU A 34 0.52 4.14 -3.11
CA LEU A 34 -0.33 3.60 -2.04
C LEU A 34 -1.77 4.12 -2.14
N CYS A 35 -1.99 5.38 -2.54
CA CYS A 35 -3.32 5.93 -2.77
C CYS A 35 -4.04 5.21 -3.93
N LEU A 36 -3.36 4.99 -5.06
CA LEU A 36 -3.93 4.25 -6.19
C LEU A 36 -4.28 2.81 -5.80
N ALA A 37 -3.35 2.11 -5.14
CA ALA A 37 -3.57 0.75 -4.69
C ALA A 37 -4.76 0.67 -3.71
N ALA A 38 -4.84 1.59 -2.75
CA ALA A 38 -5.96 1.65 -1.81
C ALA A 38 -7.31 1.84 -2.53
N ILE A 39 -7.35 2.65 -3.59
CA ILE A 39 -8.56 2.83 -4.42
C ILE A 39 -8.91 1.52 -5.15
N GLU A 40 -7.95 0.83 -5.74
CA GLU A 40 -8.20 -0.45 -6.41
C GLU A 40 -8.75 -1.50 -5.44
N PHE A 41 -8.13 -1.67 -4.26
CA PHE A 41 -8.63 -2.56 -3.22
C PHE A 41 -10.04 -2.16 -2.74
N TYR A 42 -10.31 -0.86 -2.62
CA TYR A 42 -11.65 -0.39 -2.26
C TYR A 42 -12.71 -0.76 -3.31
N ASN A 43 -12.34 -0.74 -4.60
CA ASN A 43 -13.20 -1.19 -5.69
C ASN A 43 -13.36 -2.72 -5.72
N ASP A 44 -12.33 -3.46 -5.33
CA ASP A 44 -12.34 -4.93 -5.25
C ASP A 44 -13.25 -5.46 -4.12
N GLY A 45 -13.46 -4.66 -3.07
CA GLY A 45 -14.40 -4.97 -1.99
C GLY A 45 -13.91 -4.59 -0.59
N TYR A 46 -12.63 -4.19 -0.47
CA TYR A 46 -11.99 -3.82 0.78
C TYR A 46 -12.41 -2.41 1.23
N ARG A 47 -13.52 -2.32 1.97
CA ARG A 47 -14.11 -1.03 2.38
C ARG A 47 -13.74 -0.56 3.78
N THR A 48 -12.98 -1.35 4.52
CA THR A 48 -12.61 -1.03 5.90
C THR A 48 -11.16 -0.55 5.96
N LEU A 49 -10.88 0.34 6.92
CA LEU A 49 -9.53 0.81 7.19
C LEU A 49 -8.59 -0.35 7.52
N ASP A 50 -9.07 -1.31 8.31
CA ASP A 50 -8.29 -2.46 8.76
C ASP A 50 -7.90 -3.37 7.59
N ASP A 51 -8.85 -3.71 6.71
CA ASP A 51 -8.57 -4.47 5.49
C ASP A 51 -7.59 -3.74 4.59
N LEU A 52 -7.87 -2.46 4.28
CA LEU A 52 -7.03 -1.69 3.38
C LEU A 52 -5.62 -1.54 3.92
N SER A 53 -5.46 -1.28 5.21
CA SER A 53 -4.15 -1.19 5.84
C SER A 53 -3.44 -2.53 5.81
N THR A 54 -4.12 -3.63 6.15
CA THR A 54 -3.56 -4.98 6.16
C THR A 54 -3.12 -5.42 4.77
N VAL A 55 -3.95 -5.19 3.75
CA VAL A 55 -3.62 -5.51 2.36
C VAL A 55 -2.51 -4.60 1.84
N LEU A 56 -2.51 -3.30 2.14
CA LEU A 56 -1.40 -2.41 1.76
C LEU A 56 -0.09 -2.85 2.42
N ILE A 57 -0.12 -3.23 3.70
CA ILE A 57 1.07 -3.72 4.42
C ILE A 57 1.53 -5.06 3.85
N GLY A 58 0.60 -5.97 3.52
CA GLY A 58 0.92 -7.29 2.96
C GLY A 58 1.41 -7.25 1.51
N THR A 59 0.85 -6.37 0.67
CA THR A 59 1.19 -6.24 -0.74
C THR A 59 2.40 -5.32 -0.95
N TYR A 60 2.47 -4.20 -0.23
CA TYR A 60 3.54 -3.21 -0.33
C TYR A 60 4.40 -3.28 0.93
N VAL A 61 5.36 -4.21 0.99
CA VAL A 61 6.20 -4.35 2.19
C VAL A 61 7.35 -3.34 2.17
N GLY A 62 7.32 -2.28 2.99
CA GLY A 62 8.39 -1.27 3.08
C GLY A 62 8.66 -0.54 1.75
N LYS A 63 9.84 0.10 1.59
CA LYS A 63 10.23 0.95 0.42
C LYS A 63 10.40 0.16 -0.92
N TRP A 64 9.43 -0.70 -1.27
CA TRP A 64 9.24 -1.60 -2.44
C TRP A 64 9.56 -3.11 -2.25
N SER A 65 9.65 -3.64 -1.03
CA SER A 65 10.04 -5.04 -0.75
C SER A 65 11.34 -5.43 -1.48
N THR A 66 12.51 -4.94 -1.03
CA THR A 66 13.86 -5.22 -1.58
C THR A 66 13.95 -6.27 -2.71
N ARG A 67 13.98 -5.86 -3.99
CA ARG A 67 14.23 -6.76 -5.15
C ARG A 67 13.05 -7.68 -5.52
N VAL A 68 12.41 -7.35 -6.65
CA VAL A 68 11.40 -8.20 -7.32
C VAL A 68 11.95 -9.55 -7.78
N ASN A 69 13.26 -9.71 -8.08
CA ASN A 69 13.83 -10.96 -8.62
C ASN A 69 15.37 -10.88 -8.86
N ALA A 70 16.20 -11.01 -7.83
CA ALA A 70 17.60 -11.40 -8.07
C ALA A 70 18.07 -12.24 -6.88
N PRO A 71 18.25 -13.54 -7.08
CA PRO A 71 19.40 -13.99 -7.81
C PRO A 71 19.09 -14.20 -9.29
N THR A 72 19.88 -13.57 -10.14
CA THR A 72 20.34 -14.23 -11.36
C THR A 72 20.98 -15.56 -10.94
N SER A 73 20.18 -16.57 -10.63
CA SER A 73 20.65 -17.91 -10.36
C SER A 73 20.71 -18.67 -11.68
N ILE A 74 21.50 -18.15 -12.61
CA ILE A 74 22.24 -18.93 -13.61
C ILE A 74 23.61 -18.27 -13.67
N SER A 75 24.51 -18.73 -12.78
CA SER A 75 25.91 -18.83 -13.13
C SER A 75 26.17 -20.31 -13.32
N VAL A 76 25.92 -20.79 -14.54
CA VAL A 76 26.54 -22.02 -15.02
C VAL A 76 27.88 -21.61 -15.63
N HIS A 77 28.96 -21.85 -14.89
CA HIS A 77 30.28 -22.10 -15.47
C HIS A 77 31.16 -22.86 -14.48
#